data_AF-A0A7V1GTV1-F1
#
_entry.id   AF-A0A7V1GTV1-F1
#
_cell.length_a   1.000
_cell.length_b   1.000
_cell.length_c   1.000
_cell.angle_alpha   90.00
_cell.angle_beta   90.00
_cell.angle_gamma   90.00
#
_symmetry.space_group_name_H-M   'P 1'
#
loop_
_entity.id
_entity.type
_entity.pdbx_description
1 polymer ?
#
loop_
_entity_poly.entity_id
_entity_poly.type
_entity_poly.pdbx_seq_one_letter_code
_entity_poly.pdbx_strand_id
1 'polypeptide(L)'
;MLFRSVSALRATVGFPVPSWGLARRTARLMFLAWFVALAGSARAQPLGERIPQLFGGVFRTSITPRAFNDVQQPRVADQFRALSAALATARAQVPPPSATGAFRFEFDDASESYVRRSQSLGPNLAERATTLGKGTISLGFSYTRIDFDTLEGTSLRHLHSAQPALSAGFLAELPDEDRVRAEDNILETNLALRLGFDLWFLTAAYGLTDNIDVSLSLSFARARMRADATAVIRDPHNDGGAFFTVDQKGVVVDNLGSCPGEFLCARDGFDASAFGTGDVYLRTKWHLGNFAWANVALAQVTTLPTGRAADLLGFHDPTLTPWLILSKQLGNWEPHLNLGYALRSRRDVSQAQWVAGTDWMAAPWLTLAADVLGFHDDWRDGVNDNVIQSALGFKLNPFGQWVAAGNVQLPLNRDGLRADVIYSVQLEYAF
;
A
#
# COMPACT_ATOMS: atom_id res chain seq x y z
N MET A 1 -49.73 70.40 30.22
CA MET A 1 -49.69 70.58 28.75
C MET A 1 -49.12 69.30 28.11
N LEU A 2 -49.93 68.69 27.23
CA LEU A 2 -49.57 67.91 26.02
C LEU A 2 -48.78 66.58 26.08
N PHE A 3 -49.55 65.48 25.98
CA PHE A 3 -49.60 64.44 24.92
C PHE A 3 -48.35 63.70 24.35
N ARG A 4 -48.54 62.37 24.24
CA ARG A 4 -48.20 61.37 23.17
C ARG A 4 -47.03 60.37 23.35
N SER A 5 -47.41 59.12 23.69
CA SER A 5 -47.31 57.86 22.91
C SER A 5 -46.21 57.70 21.84
N VAL A 6 -45.44 56.60 21.90
CA VAL A 6 -45.23 55.61 20.80
C VAL A 6 -44.87 54.22 21.38
N SER A 7 -45.44 53.19 20.75
CA SER A 7 -45.40 51.74 20.95
C SER A 7 -44.21 50.99 20.30
N ALA A 8 -43.95 49.78 20.83
CA ALA A 8 -43.48 48.55 20.16
C ALA A 8 -41.98 48.39 19.74
N LEU A 9 -41.33 47.34 20.24
CA LEU A 9 -41.06 46.09 19.48
C LEU A 9 -40.28 45.08 20.36
N ARG A 10 -40.87 43.90 20.61
CA ARG A 10 -40.16 42.69 21.07
C ARG A 10 -39.52 42.03 19.84
N ALA A 11 -38.20 41.92 19.80
CA ALA A 11 -37.50 41.13 18.78
C ALA A 11 -37.20 39.73 19.34
N THR A 12 -37.98 38.75 18.89
CA THR A 12 -37.68 37.32 19.00
C THR A 12 -36.59 36.97 18.00
N VAL A 13 -35.44 36.50 18.49
CA VAL A 13 -34.36 35.93 17.68
C VAL A 13 -34.73 34.47 17.36
N GLY A 14 -35.23 34.23 16.15
CA GLY A 14 -35.38 32.89 15.59
C GLY A 14 -34.14 32.51 14.80
N PHE A 15 -33.49 31.40 15.16
CA PHE A 15 -32.45 30.78 14.35
C PHE A 15 -33.10 30.07 13.15
N PRO A 16 -32.62 30.27 11.90
CA PRO A 16 -33.15 29.56 10.75
C PRO A 16 -32.63 28.12 10.73
N VAL A 17 -33.55 27.16 10.63
CA VAL A 17 -33.28 25.75 10.31
C VAL A 17 -32.76 25.67 8.86
N PRO A 18 -31.65 24.96 8.57
CA PRO A 18 -31.12 24.89 7.21
C PRO A 18 -32.02 24.03 6.33
N SER A 19 -32.53 24.60 5.25
CA SER A 19 -33.36 23.89 4.27
C SER A 19 -32.50 23.02 3.34
N TRP A 20 -32.96 21.77 3.14
CA TRP A 20 -32.31 20.69 2.37
C TRP A 20 -32.02 21.00 0.89
N GLY A 21 -32.38 22.18 0.39
CA GLY A 21 -32.22 22.57 -1.02
C GLY A 21 -30.81 23.07 -1.40
N LEU A 22 -30.09 23.72 -0.47
CA LEU A 22 -28.77 24.29 -0.77
C LEU A 22 -27.66 23.24 -0.84
N ALA A 23 -27.75 22.17 -0.05
CA ALA A 23 -26.77 21.07 -0.05
C ALA A 23 -26.69 20.32 -1.39
N ARG A 24 -27.78 20.26 -2.17
CA ARG A 24 -27.82 19.59 -3.47
C ARG A 24 -27.11 20.36 -4.59
N ARG A 25 -26.99 21.69 -4.48
CA ARG A 25 -26.33 22.53 -5.50
C ARG A 25 -24.83 22.66 -5.25
N THR A 26 -24.40 22.69 -3.99
CA THR A 26 -22.97 22.64 -3.62
C THR A 26 -22.36 21.25 -3.86
N ALA A 27 -23.10 20.17 -3.60
CA ALA A 27 -22.64 18.81 -3.89
C ALA A 27 -22.40 18.55 -5.39
N ARG A 28 -23.24 19.11 -6.28
CA ARG A 28 -23.07 18.96 -7.74
C ARG A 28 -21.90 19.78 -8.31
N LEU A 29 -21.61 20.94 -7.73
CA LEU A 29 -20.47 21.78 -8.14
C LEU A 29 -19.13 21.26 -7.60
N MET A 30 -19.11 20.63 -6.41
CA MET A 30 -17.91 19.92 -5.92
C MET A 30 -17.61 18.65 -6.73
N PHE A 31 -18.65 17.90 -7.15
CA PHE A 31 -18.48 16.72 -8.01
C PHE A 31 -17.92 17.07 -9.39
N LEU A 32 -18.31 18.20 -9.98
CA LEU A 32 -17.83 18.62 -11.30
C LEU A 32 -16.43 19.25 -11.24
N ALA A 33 -16.10 19.95 -10.15
CA ALA A 33 -14.75 20.50 -9.93
C ALA A 33 -13.71 19.40 -9.63
N TRP A 34 -14.12 18.29 -9.02
CA TRP A 34 -13.26 17.11 -8.81
C TRP A 34 -12.90 16.40 -10.12
N PHE A 35 -13.81 16.34 -11.09
CA PHE A 35 -13.52 15.68 -12.38
C PHE A 35 -12.61 16.49 -13.29
N VAL A 36 -12.64 17.82 -13.22
CA VAL A 36 -11.89 18.69 -14.14
C VAL A 36 -10.43 18.93 -13.70
N ALA A 37 -10.09 18.71 -12.42
CA ALA A 37 -8.72 18.84 -11.93
C ALA A 37 -7.80 17.63 -12.24
N LEU A 38 -8.33 16.57 -12.86
CA LEU A 38 -7.58 15.34 -13.22
C LEU A 38 -6.98 15.36 -14.63
N ALA A 39 -7.24 16.39 -15.44
CA ALA A 39 -6.73 16.48 -16.81
C ALA A 39 -5.48 17.38 -16.88
N GLY A 40 -4.37 16.89 -16.34
CA GLY A 40 -3.12 17.62 -16.42
C GLY A 40 -1.96 16.76 -15.95
N SER A 41 -1.44 15.89 -16.80
CA SER A 41 -0.09 15.38 -16.62
C SER A 41 0.57 15.24 -17.98
N ALA A 42 1.61 16.05 -18.12
CA ALA A 42 2.63 15.95 -19.14
C ALA A 42 3.18 14.52 -19.28
N ARG A 43 3.90 14.26 -20.39
CA ARG A 43 4.60 13.02 -20.74
C ARG A 43 5.70 12.62 -19.72
N ALA A 44 5.39 12.49 -18.45
CA ALA A 44 6.26 11.88 -17.45
C ALA A 44 6.22 10.36 -17.63
N GLN A 45 7.39 9.74 -17.73
CA GLN A 45 7.48 8.28 -17.81
C GLN A 45 6.88 7.64 -16.55
N PRO A 46 6.18 6.50 -16.70
CA PRO A 46 5.55 5.84 -15.57
C PRO A 46 6.55 5.43 -14.48
N LEU A 47 6.13 5.53 -13.22
CA LEU A 47 7.02 5.23 -12.09
C LEU A 47 7.49 3.76 -12.09
N GLY A 48 6.61 2.84 -12.48
CA GLY A 48 6.92 1.41 -12.57
C GLY A 48 7.96 1.06 -13.64
N GLU A 49 8.19 1.94 -14.62
CA GLU A 49 9.20 1.75 -15.67
C GLU A 49 10.57 2.33 -15.33
N ARG A 50 10.69 3.11 -14.25
CA ARG A 50 11.94 3.81 -13.91
C ARG A 50 13.10 2.88 -13.59
N ILE A 51 12.83 1.84 -12.82
CA ILE A 51 13.80 0.80 -12.45
C ILE A 51 14.27 0.04 -13.69
N PRO A 52 13.37 -0.53 -14.54
CA PRO A 52 13.77 -1.08 -15.82
C PRO A 52 14.60 -0.11 -16.66
N GLN A 53 14.26 1.18 -16.71
CA GLN A 53 14.95 2.15 -17.59
C GLN A 53 16.40 2.51 -17.18
N LEU A 54 16.89 2.05 -16.04
CA LEU A 54 18.29 2.24 -15.65
C LEU A 54 19.26 1.64 -16.68
N PHE A 55 20.38 2.33 -16.90
CA PHE A 55 21.40 2.01 -17.90
C PHE A 55 20.90 1.99 -19.35
N GLY A 56 19.76 2.64 -19.63
CA GLY A 56 19.15 2.70 -20.96
C GLY A 56 18.06 1.67 -21.21
N GLY A 57 17.68 0.84 -20.22
CA GLY A 57 16.53 -0.06 -20.34
C GLY A 57 16.76 -1.51 -19.90
N VAL A 58 15.74 -2.11 -19.29
CA VAL A 58 15.69 -3.36 -18.51
C VAL A 58 16.94 -3.71 -17.66
N PHE A 59 17.64 -2.71 -17.11
CA PHE A 59 18.98 -2.89 -16.51
C PHE A 59 20.02 -3.50 -17.47
N ARG A 60 19.87 -3.31 -18.77
CA ARG A 60 20.83 -3.81 -19.76
C ARG A 60 22.11 -3.01 -19.63
N THR A 61 23.13 -3.67 -19.12
CA THR A 61 24.49 -3.27 -19.43
C THR A 61 24.86 -3.96 -20.75
N SER A 62 25.26 -3.15 -21.73
CA SER A 62 25.86 -3.58 -22.97
C SER A 62 27.35 -3.68 -22.74
N ILE A 63 27.90 -4.88 -22.89
CA ILE A 63 29.31 -5.18 -22.67
C ILE A 63 29.91 -5.61 -23.99
N THR A 64 30.99 -4.96 -24.40
CA THR A 64 31.74 -5.28 -25.61
C THR A 64 33.06 -5.95 -25.18
N PRO A 65 33.33 -7.19 -25.62
CA PRO A 65 34.64 -7.81 -25.46
C PRO A 65 35.65 -7.13 -26.38
N ARG A 66 36.90 -6.96 -25.95
CA ARG A 66 37.90 -6.26 -26.75
C ARG A 66 38.29 -7.00 -28.04
N ALA A 67 38.10 -8.32 -28.07
CA ALA A 67 38.40 -9.17 -29.21
C ALA A 67 37.37 -9.09 -30.35
N PHE A 68 36.10 -8.81 -30.03
CA PHE A 68 35.00 -8.75 -30.99
C PHE A 68 34.11 -7.56 -30.64
N ASN A 69 33.86 -6.67 -31.61
CA ASN A 69 32.91 -5.55 -31.43
C ASN A 69 31.43 -6.00 -31.36
N ASP A 70 31.16 -7.23 -30.91
CA ASP A 70 29.83 -7.77 -30.70
C ASP A 70 29.34 -7.44 -29.30
N VAL A 71 28.32 -6.59 -29.23
CA VAL A 71 27.73 -6.12 -27.98
C VAL A 71 26.94 -7.25 -27.32
N GLN A 72 27.39 -7.67 -26.14
CA GLN A 72 26.70 -8.62 -25.28
C GLN A 72 25.80 -7.90 -24.26
N GLN A 73 24.68 -8.51 -23.91
CA GLN A 73 23.77 -8.00 -22.89
C GLN A 73 23.60 -9.04 -21.78
N PRO A 74 24.48 -9.05 -20.77
CA PRO A 74 24.26 -9.86 -19.57
C PRO A 74 22.87 -9.59 -18.99
N ARG A 75 22.17 -10.67 -18.66
CA ARG A 75 20.92 -10.58 -17.90
C ARG A 75 21.30 -10.23 -16.47
N VAL A 76 21.08 -8.99 -16.07
CA VAL A 76 21.29 -8.54 -14.68
C VAL A 76 20.41 -9.41 -13.77
N ALA A 77 21.04 -9.96 -12.73
CA ALA A 77 20.61 -11.10 -11.92
C ALA A 77 19.12 -11.16 -11.53
N ASP A 78 18.65 -12.38 -11.28
CA ASP A 78 17.27 -12.70 -10.90
C ASP A 78 16.75 -11.89 -9.69
N GLN A 79 17.64 -11.39 -8.83
CA GLN A 79 17.30 -10.51 -7.70
C GLN A 79 16.60 -9.19 -8.14
N PHE A 80 16.92 -8.65 -9.32
CA PHE A 80 16.26 -7.45 -9.84
C PHE A 80 14.91 -7.74 -10.52
N ARG A 81 14.71 -8.97 -10.99
CA ARG A 81 13.40 -9.45 -11.45
C ARG A 81 12.46 -9.63 -10.27
N ALA A 82 12.96 -10.24 -9.19
CA ALA A 82 12.27 -10.35 -7.92
C ALA A 82 11.80 -8.98 -7.40
N LEU A 83 12.66 -7.95 -7.44
CA LEU A 83 12.29 -6.57 -7.06
C LEU A 83 11.09 -6.04 -7.87
N SER A 84 11.04 -6.28 -9.18
CA SER A 84 9.94 -5.81 -10.03
C SER A 84 8.62 -6.50 -9.70
N ALA A 85 8.65 -7.82 -9.45
CA ALA A 85 7.49 -8.57 -8.99
C ALA A 85 7.04 -8.12 -7.59
N ALA A 86 8.00 -7.93 -6.67
CA ALA A 86 7.74 -7.46 -5.32
C ALA A 86 7.07 -6.09 -5.30
N LEU A 87 7.50 -5.17 -6.17
CA LEU A 87 6.91 -3.83 -6.31
C LEU A 87 5.45 -3.88 -6.76
N ALA A 88 5.10 -4.81 -7.63
CA ALA A 88 3.73 -4.98 -8.11
C ALA A 88 2.78 -5.48 -6.99
N THR A 89 3.31 -6.28 -6.06
CA THR A 89 2.53 -6.89 -4.97
C THR A 89 2.66 -6.16 -3.64
N ALA A 90 3.61 -5.25 -3.46
CA ALA A 90 3.90 -4.53 -2.21
C ALA A 90 2.67 -3.84 -1.59
N ARG A 91 1.84 -3.23 -2.43
CA ARG A 91 0.62 -2.54 -1.97
C ARG A 91 -0.51 -3.48 -1.57
N ALA A 92 -0.51 -4.71 -2.04
CA ALA A 92 -1.51 -5.70 -1.65
C ALA A 92 -1.37 -6.16 -0.20
N GLN A 93 -0.19 -5.94 0.40
CA GLN A 93 0.12 -6.34 1.77
C GLN A 93 -0.39 -5.36 2.82
N VAL A 94 -1.02 -4.27 2.39
CA VAL A 94 -1.59 -3.26 3.27
C VAL A 94 -3.10 -3.37 3.13
N PRO A 95 -3.80 -3.95 4.10
CA PRO A 95 -5.22 -4.10 4.01
C PRO A 95 -5.86 -2.71 4.04
N PRO A 96 -6.97 -2.49 3.30
CA PRO A 96 -7.76 -1.28 3.49
C PRO A 96 -8.20 -1.20 4.96
N PRO A 97 -8.26 0.01 5.55
CA PRO A 97 -8.64 0.18 6.95
C PRO A 97 -9.98 -0.47 7.26
N SER A 98 -10.17 -0.80 8.53
CA SER A 98 -11.43 -1.33 9.03
C SER A 98 -12.57 -0.34 8.74
N ALA A 99 -13.72 -0.86 8.30
CA ALA A 99 -14.95 -0.09 8.13
C ALA A 99 -15.98 -0.42 9.23
N THR A 100 -15.55 -1.12 10.29
CA THR A 100 -16.42 -1.38 11.44
C THR A 100 -16.59 -0.12 12.28
N GLY A 101 -17.84 0.35 12.34
CA GLY A 101 -18.20 1.49 13.16
C GLY A 101 -17.79 1.28 14.62
N ALA A 102 -17.18 2.31 15.21
CA ALA A 102 -16.76 2.27 16.60
C ALA A 102 -17.96 2.23 17.58
N PHE A 103 -19.14 2.71 17.14
CA PHE A 103 -20.35 2.76 17.94
C PHE A 103 -21.47 1.93 17.32
N ARG A 104 -22.27 1.32 18.20
CA ARG A 104 -23.56 0.73 17.84
C ARG A 104 -24.65 1.36 18.70
N PHE A 105 -25.72 1.80 18.05
CA PHE A 105 -26.93 2.27 18.69
C PHE A 105 -27.96 1.15 18.65
N GLU A 106 -28.51 0.83 19.82
CA GLU A 106 -29.64 -0.10 19.94
C GLU A 106 -30.83 0.68 20.49
N PHE A 107 -32.02 0.37 19.98
CA PHE A 107 -33.25 0.91 20.56
C PHE A 107 -33.48 0.25 21.91
N ASP A 108 -33.56 1.05 22.97
CA ASP A 108 -33.91 0.59 24.32
C ASP A 108 -35.40 0.84 24.55
N ASP A 109 -36.16 -0.26 24.63
CA ASP A 109 -37.61 -0.24 24.85
C ASP A 109 -37.98 0.39 26.20
N ALA A 110 -37.08 0.40 27.19
CA ALA A 110 -37.34 1.00 28.49
C ALA A 110 -37.22 2.53 28.48
N SER A 111 -36.33 3.08 27.63
CA SER A 111 -36.11 4.52 27.51
C SER A 111 -36.72 5.14 26.26
N GLU A 112 -37.46 4.35 25.46
CA GLU A 112 -38.02 4.71 24.15
C GLU A 112 -37.03 5.49 23.25
N SER A 113 -35.74 5.17 23.36
CA SER A 113 -34.67 5.92 22.71
C SER A 113 -33.51 5.01 22.32
N TYR A 114 -32.75 5.45 21.32
CA TYR A 114 -31.53 4.76 20.93
C TYR A 114 -30.42 5.06 21.94
N VAL A 115 -29.92 4.03 22.60
CA VAL A 115 -28.79 4.12 23.54
C VAL A 115 -27.52 3.55 22.91
N ARG A 116 -26.39 4.19 23.21
CA ARG A 116 -25.07 3.71 22.80
C ARG A 116 -24.68 2.50 23.65
N ARG A 117 -24.39 1.36 23.02
CA ARG A 117 -23.81 0.20 23.72
C ARG A 117 -22.39 0.50 24.18
N SER A 118 -22.10 0.19 25.44
CA SER A 118 -20.73 0.19 25.97
C SER A 118 -20.02 -1.06 25.47
N GLN A 119 -19.22 -0.91 24.42
CA GLN A 119 -18.38 -1.96 23.84
C GLN A 119 -17.02 -1.36 23.47
N SER A 120 -16.06 -2.22 23.13
CA SER A 120 -14.81 -1.82 22.51
C SER A 120 -15.08 -0.91 21.30
N LEU A 121 -14.20 0.09 21.07
CA LEU A 121 -14.20 0.85 19.80
C LEU A 121 -13.77 -0.03 18.61
N GLY A 122 -13.34 -1.25 18.93
CA GLY A 122 -12.94 -2.38 18.11
C GLY A 122 -11.65 -2.19 17.34
N PRO A 123 -11.38 -3.10 16.39
CA PRO A 123 -10.02 -3.30 15.91
C PRO A 123 -9.56 -2.19 14.96
N ASN A 124 -8.25 -1.97 14.93
CA ASN A 124 -7.62 -0.98 14.06
C ASN A 124 -7.51 -1.45 12.61
N LEU A 125 -7.20 -2.74 12.43
CA LEU A 125 -6.97 -3.35 11.12
C LEU A 125 -7.95 -4.47 10.83
N ALA A 126 -8.29 -5.30 11.82
CA ALA A 126 -9.27 -6.36 11.66
C ALA A 126 -10.70 -5.81 11.51
N GLU A 127 -11.64 -6.74 11.37
CA GLU A 127 -13.08 -6.47 11.38
C GLU A 127 -13.69 -7.28 12.52
N ARG A 128 -14.78 -6.78 13.07
CA ARG A 128 -15.63 -7.55 13.98
C ARG A 128 -16.91 -7.98 13.27
N ALA A 129 -17.54 -9.03 13.77
CA ALA A 129 -18.73 -9.59 13.15
C ALA A 129 -19.96 -8.67 13.24
N THR A 130 -19.96 -7.67 14.13
CA THR A 130 -21.08 -6.75 14.28
C THR A 130 -21.16 -5.75 13.14
N THR A 131 -22.39 -5.38 12.80
CA THR A 131 -22.76 -4.40 11.79
C THR A 131 -22.98 -3.02 12.38
N LEU A 132 -23.07 -2.00 11.52
CA LEU A 132 -23.39 -0.62 11.92
C LEU A 132 -24.80 -0.52 12.50
N GLY A 133 -25.74 -1.27 11.94
CA GLY A 133 -27.17 -1.17 12.26
C GLY A 133 -27.93 -0.34 11.22
N LYS A 134 -29.23 -0.60 11.08
CA LYS A 134 -30.02 -0.02 10.00
C LYS A 134 -30.05 1.50 10.08
N GLY A 135 -29.75 2.17 8.97
CA GLY A 135 -29.83 3.62 8.84
C GLY A 135 -28.64 4.38 9.41
N THR A 136 -27.68 3.70 10.03
CA THR A 136 -26.46 4.32 10.57
C THR A 136 -25.44 4.56 9.46
N ILE A 137 -24.83 5.74 9.46
CA ILE A 137 -23.75 6.11 8.55
C ILE A 137 -22.45 6.23 9.34
N SER A 138 -21.36 5.69 8.79
CA SER A 138 -20.00 5.94 9.29
C SER A 138 -19.14 6.53 8.18
N LEU A 139 -18.44 7.61 8.50
CA LEU A 139 -17.47 8.26 7.63
C LEU A 139 -16.09 8.13 8.25
N GLY A 140 -15.11 7.70 7.45
CA GLY A 140 -13.75 7.47 7.89
C GLY A 140 -12.74 8.15 6.98
N PHE A 141 -11.68 8.67 7.58
CA PHE A 141 -10.44 9.05 6.92
C PHE A 141 -9.30 8.24 7.53
N SER A 142 -8.38 7.75 6.70
CA SER A 142 -7.13 7.18 7.18
C SER A 142 -5.94 7.65 6.37
N TYR A 143 -4.79 7.71 7.02
CA TYR A 143 -3.49 7.93 6.41
C TYR A 143 -2.55 6.83 6.87
N THR A 144 -1.85 6.21 5.92
CA THR A 144 -0.83 5.19 6.17
C THR A 144 0.45 5.56 5.44
N ARG A 145 1.58 5.49 6.13
CA ARG A 145 2.90 5.70 5.56
C ARG A 145 3.72 4.43 5.64
N ILE A 146 4.34 4.08 4.51
CA ILE A 146 5.17 2.91 4.34
C ILE A 146 6.47 3.36 3.72
N ASP A 147 7.58 3.05 4.37
CA ASP A 147 8.92 3.27 3.84
C ASP A 147 9.61 1.90 3.81
N PHE A 148 9.88 1.39 2.62
CA PHE A 148 10.43 0.05 2.45
C PHE A 148 11.95 0.08 2.66
N ASP A 149 12.46 -0.92 3.38
CA ASP A 149 13.85 -1.02 3.82
C ASP A 149 14.55 -2.29 3.33
N THR A 150 13.82 -3.40 3.19
CA THR A 150 14.41 -4.69 2.81
C THR A 150 13.63 -5.41 1.71
N LEU A 151 14.33 -6.24 0.92
CA LEU A 151 13.79 -7.21 -0.03
C LEU A 151 14.43 -8.58 0.28
N GLU A 152 13.63 -9.58 0.61
CA GLU A 152 14.11 -10.91 1.04
C GLU A 152 15.16 -10.81 2.16
N GLY A 153 14.89 -9.93 3.13
CA GLY A 153 15.79 -9.61 4.24
C GLY A 153 17.07 -8.85 3.88
N THR A 154 17.32 -8.57 2.61
CA THR A 154 18.47 -7.77 2.13
C THR A 154 18.09 -6.29 2.09
N SER A 155 18.95 -5.41 2.63
CA SER A 155 18.70 -3.96 2.62
C SER A 155 18.60 -3.40 1.20
N LEU A 156 17.52 -2.66 0.90
CA LEU A 156 17.32 -1.95 -0.36
C LEU A 156 18.40 -0.91 -0.65
N ARG A 157 19.09 -0.41 0.39
CA ARG A 157 20.18 0.57 0.24
C ARG A 157 21.50 -0.03 -0.26
N HIS A 158 21.61 -1.36 -0.26
CA HIS A 158 22.84 -2.10 -0.56
C HIS A 158 22.53 -3.39 -1.33
N LEU A 159 21.65 -3.31 -2.33
CA LEU A 159 21.38 -4.45 -3.20
C LEU A 159 22.60 -4.66 -4.08
N HIS A 160 23.30 -5.77 -3.89
CA HIS A 160 24.51 -6.12 -4.59
C HIS A 160 24.34 -7.43 -5.34
N SER A 161 24.79 -7.46 -6.59
CA SER A 161 24.83 -8.64 -7.43
C SER A 161 26.19 -8.73 -8.11
N ALA A 162 26.75 -9.93 -8.19
CA ALA A 162 27.96 -10.24 -8.95
C ALA A 162 27.70 -11.45 -9.84
N GLN A 163 28.10 -11.36 -11.11
CA GLN A 163 27.91 -12.41 -12.10
C GLN A 163 29.02 -12.36 -13.16
N PRO A 164 29.26 -13.44 -13.93
CA PRO A 164 30.10 -13.35 -15.12
C PRO A 164 29.64 -12.21 -16.04
N ALA A 165 30.58 -11.39 -16.50
CA ALA A 165 30.28 -10.26 -17.39
C ALA A 165 29.77 -10.73 -18.77
N LEU A 166 30.27 -11.88 -19.23
CA LEU A 166 29.89 -12.49 -20.49
C LEU A 166 29.18 -13.83 -20.27
N SER A 167 28.27 -14.19 -21.18
CA SER A 167 27.55 -15.46 -21.09
C SER A 167 28.44 -16.65 -21.47
N ALA A 168 28.22 -17.81 -20.83
CA ALA A 168 28.96 -19.04 -21.14
C ALA A 168 28.82 -19.46 -22.61
N GLY A 169 27.66 -19.23 -23.23
CA GLY A 169 27.44 -19.51 -24.66
C GLY A 169 28.31 -18.64 -25.55
N PHE A 170 28.41 -17.34 -25.26
CA PHE A 170 29.28 -16.43 -26.02
C PHE A 170 30.76 -16.72 -25.80
N LEU A 171 31.18 -17.02 -24.57
CA LEU A 171 32.56 -17.41 -24.27
C LEU A 171 32.99 -18.66 -25.06
N ALA A 172 32.07 -19.58 -25.37
CA ALA A 172 32.36 -20.77 -26.17
C ALA A 172 32.60 -20.48 -27.66
N GLU A 173 32.18 -19.32 -28.16
CA GLU A 173 32.36 -18.88 -29.55
C GLU A 173 33.68 -18.10 -29.74
N LEU A 174 34.34 -17.68 -28.66
CA LEU A 174 35.60 -16.94 -28.71
C LEU A 174 36.81 -17.84 -28.99
N PRO A 175 37.84 -17.34 -29.69
CA PRO A 175 39.16 -17.98 -29.75
C PRO A 175 39.72 -18.22 -28.34
N ASP A 176 40.50 -19.30 -28.16
CA ASP A 176 40.97 -19.73 -26.83
C ASP A 176 41.72 -18.63 -26.07
N GLU A 177 42.54 -17.82 -26.76
CA GLU A 177 43.28 -16.71 -26.13
C GLU A 177 42.36 -15.61 -25.59
N ASP A 178 41.29 -15.27 -26.32
CA ASP A 178 40.34 -14.21 -25.94
C ASP A 178 39.33 -14.72 -24.91
N ARG A 179 38.97 -16.00 -24.97
CA ARG A 179 38.14 -16.65 -23.95
C ARG A 179 38.81 -16.58 -22.59
N VAL A 180 40.10 -16.93 -22.49
CA VAL A 180 40.85 -16.92 -21.23
C VAL A 180 40.92 -15.52 -20.62
N ARG A 181 41.01 -14.45 -21.42
CA ARG A 181 41.02 -13.06 -20.95
C ARG A 181 39.65 -12.53 -20.51
N ALA A 182 38.57 -13.14 -20.98
CA ALA A 182 37.22 -12.62 -20.79
C ALA A 182 36.35 -13.50 -19.88
N GLU A 183 36.73 -14.75 -19.63
CA GLU A 183 35.98 -15.72 -18.83
C GLU A 183 35.95 -15.41 -17.34
N ASP A 184 36.97 -14.69 -16.84
CA ASP A 184 37.14 -14.34 -15.43
C ASP A 184 36.57 -12.96 -15.07
N ASN A 185 36.09 -12.21 -16.07
CA ASN A 185 35.57 -10.87 -15.90
C ASN A 185 34.22 -10.92 -15.16
N ILE A 186 34.10 -10.14 -14.10
CA ILE A 186 32.92 -10.14 -13.24
C ILE A 186 32.19 -8.79 -13.39
N LEU A 187 30.91 -8.86 -13.69
CA LEU A 187 30.01 -7.71 -13.61
C LEU A 187 29.43 -7.61 -12.20
N GLU A 188 29.84 -6.58 -11.47
CA GLU A 188 29.25 -6.19 -10.20
C GLU A 188 28.23 -5.07 -10.41
N THR A 189 27.06 -5.21 -9.80
CA THR A 189 26.00 -4.20 -9.82
C THR A 189 25.58 -3.88 -8.39
N ASN A 190 25.61 -2.60 -8.04
CA ASN A 190 25.14 -2.06 -6.78
C ASN A 190 23.93 -1.15 -7.05
N LEU A 191 22.84 -1.39 -6.35
CA LEU A 191 21.63 -0.58 -6.39
C LEU A 191 21.26 -0.13 -4.97
N ALA A 192 21.23 1.18 -4.77
CA ALA A 192 20.62 1.79 -3.59
C ALA A 192 19.23 2.30 -3.96
N LEU A 193 18.20 1.64 -3.45
CA LEU A 193 16.80 1.98 -3.67
C LEU A 193 16.19 2.57 -2.39
N ARG A 194 15.44 3.66 -2.55
CA ARG A 194 14.50 4.18 -1.54
C ARG A 194 13.12 4.18 -2.15
N LEU A 195 12.20 3.46 -1.53
CA LEU A 195 10.83 3.35 -1.97
C LEU A 195 9.90 3.64 -0.79
N GLY A 196 8.86 4.44 -1.04
CA GLY A 196 7.82 4.63 -0.05
C GLY A 196 6.46 4.94 -0.66
N PHE A 197 5.44 4.77 0.17
CA PHE A 197 4.06 5.11 -0.14
C PHE A 197 3.44 5.94 0.98
N ASP A 198 2.71 6.97 0.57
CA ASP A 198 1.73 7.65 1.40
C ASP A 198 0.35 7.28 0.86
N LEU A 199 -0.48 6.64 1.68
CA LEU A 199 -1.82 6.15 1.32
C LEU A 199 -2.87 6.89 2.13
N TRP A 200 -3.88 7.42 1.45
CA TRP A 200 -5.05 8.03 2.08
C TRP A 200 -6.30 7.27 1.67
N PHE A 201 -7.18 6.99 2.63
CA PHE A 201 -8.52 6.44 2.33
C PHE A 201 -9.60 7.36 2.86
N LEU A 202 -10.63 7.56 2.05
CA LEU A 202 -11.90 8.14 2.44
C LEU A 202 -12.95 7.04 2.35
N THR A 203 -13.52 6.65 3.48
CA THR A 203 -14.51 5.57 3.57
C THR A 203 -15.87 6.14 3.95
N ALA A 204 -16.91 5.67 3.29
CA ALA A 204 -18.29 5.87 3.70
C ALA A 204 -18.97 4.50 3.81
N ALA A 205 -19.57 4.23 4.96
CA ALA A 205 -20.27 2.99 5.25
C ALA A 205 -21.72 3.28 5.67
N TYR A 206 -22.63 2.39 5.30
CA TYR A 206 -24.06 2.51 5.56
C TYR A 206 -24.65 1.16 5.93
N GLY A 207 -25.34 1.09 7.07
CA GLY A 207 -26.12 -0.09 7.44
C GLY A 207 -27.43 -0.14 6.66
N LEU A 208 -27.50 -1.01 5.65
CA LEU A 208 -28.72 -1.23 4.85
C LEU A 208 -29.83 -1.84 5.70
N THR A 209 -29.45 -2.73 6.62
CA THR A 209 -30.33 -3.43 7.56
C THR A 209 -29.58 -3.60 8.88
N ASP A 210 -30.21 -4.21 9.88
CA ASP A 210 -29.53 -4.48 11.15
C ASP A 210 -28.42 -5.52 11.04
N ASN A 211 -28.38 -6.30 9.96
CA ASN A 211 -27.39 -7.35 9.74
C ASN A 211 -26.58 -7.21 8.43
N ILE A 212 -26.79 -6.16 7.63
CA ILE A 212 -26.04 -5.93 6.39
C ILE A 212 -25.55 -4.49 6.31
N ASP A 213 -24.24 -4.34 6.13
CA ASP A 213 -23.58 -3.07 5.84
C ASP A 213 -23.00 -3.06 4.43
N VAL A 214 -22.99 -1.90 3.79
CA VAL A 214 -22.22 -1.64 2.57
C VAL A 214 -21.30 -0.45 2.80
N SER A 215 -20.11 -0.50 2.23
CA SER A 215 -19.18 0.62 2.29
C SER A 215 -18.42 0.83 0.99
N LEU A 216 -18.11 2.08 0.71
CA LEU A 216 -17.28 2.54 -0.39
C LEU A 216 -16.04 3.22 0.17
N SER A 217 -14.86 2.82 -0.28
CA SER A 217 -13.62 3.52 0.04
C SER A 217 -12.94 4.02 -1.22
N LEU A 218 -12.67 5.31 -1.24
CA LEU A 218 -11.83 5.97 -2.25
C LEU A 218 -10.41 6.03 -1.70
N SER A 219 -9.44 5.65 -2.52
CA SER A 219 -8.03 5.75 -2.15
C SER A 219 -7.29 6.79 -2.98
N PHE A 220 -6.35 7.48 -2.33
CA PHE A 220 -5.35 8.31 -2.96
C PHE A 220 -3.99 7.80 -2.53
N ALA A 221 -3.03 7.81 -3.44
CA ALA A 221 -1.69 7.32 -3.16
C ALA A 221 -0.66 8.28 -3.70
N ARG A 222 0.44 8.41 -2.97
CA ARG A 222 1.70 8.94 -3.46
C ARG A 222 2.74 7.84 -3.39
N ALA A 223 3.33 7.51 -4.53
CA ALA A 223 4.49 6.64 -4.61
C ALA A 223 5.73 7.51 -4.78
N ARG A 224 6.77 7.25 -4.00
CA ARG A 224 8.07 7.94 -4.08
C ARG A 224 9.16 6.90 -4.27
N MET A 225 10.01 7.11 -5.27
CA MET A 225 11.05 6.17 -5.61
C MET A 225 12.32 6.92 -6.02
N ARG A 226 13.42 6.58 -5.38
CA ARG A 226 14.75 7.06 -5.72
C ARG A 226 15.68 5.87 -5.86
N ALA A 227 16.43 5.83 -6.94
CA ALA A 227 17.43 4.80 -7.18
C ALA A 227 18.76 5.44 -7.57
N ASP A 228 19.84 4.94 -6.99
CA ASP A 228 21.20 5.25 -7.36
C ASP A 228 21.89 3.91 -7.69
N ALA A 229 22.26 3.70 -8.96
CA ALA A 229 22.78 2.43 -9.48
C ALA A 229 24.20 2.59 -10.02
N THR A 230 25.06 1.62 -9.73
CA THR A 230 26.43 1.55 -10.25
C THR A 230 26.73 0.14 -10.71
N ALA A 231 27.23 0.00 -11.95
CA ALA A 231 27.74 -1.24 -12.50
C ALA A 231 29.24 -1.11 -12.76
N VAL A 232 30.01 -2.14 -12.42
CA VAL A 232 31.47 -2.18 -12.58
C VAL A 232 31.86 -3.53 -13.17
N ILE A 233 32.69 -3.51 -14.21
CA ILE A 233 33.36 -4.72 -14.69
C ILE A 233 34.68 -4.81 -13.95
N ARG A 234 34.88 -5.89 -13.21
CA ARG A 234 36.18 -6.25 -12.64
C ARG A 234 36.88 -7.21 -13.58
N ASP A 235 38.08 -6.84 -13.97
CA ASP A 235 39.05 -7.67 -14.69
C ASP A 235 40.17 -8.01 -13.68
N PRO A 236 40.12 -9.19 -13.03
CA PRO A 236 41.07 -9.56 -11.98
C PRO A 236 42.52 -9.65 -12.44
N HIS A 237 42.77 -10.04 -13.70
CA HIS A 237 44.11 -10.19 -14.25
C HIS A 237 44.58 -8.96 -15.03
N ASN A 238 43.68 -7.99 -15.26
CA ASN A 238 43.94 -6.74 -15.98
C ASN A 238 44.58 -7.03 -17.35
N ASP A 239 44.12 -8.08 -18.01
CA ASP A 239 44.62 -8.56 -19.30
C ASP A 239 43.77 -8.04 -20.48
N GLY A 240 42.74 -7.24 -20.19
CA GLY A 240 41.98 -6.50 -21.19
C GLY A 240 40.90 -7.33 -21.84
N GLY A 241 39.95 -7.81 -21.04
CA GLY A 241 38.77 -8.57 -21.48
C GLY A 241 37.62 -7.69 -21.97
N ALA A 242 36.69 -7.37 -21.08
CA ALA A 242 35.39 -6.78 -21.39
C ALA A 242 35.23 -5.33 -20.87
N PHE A 243 34.48 -4.50 -21.60
CA PHE A 243 34.17 -3.12 -21.21
C PHE A 243 32.72 -2.76 -21.54
N PHE A 244 32.14 -1.77 -20.89
CA PHE A 244 30.81 -1.27 -21.25
C PHE A 244 30.84 -0.55 -22.59
N THR A 245 29.85 -0.78 -23.44
CA THR A 245 29.76 -0.15 -24.76
C THR A 245 29.73 1.38 -24.62
N VAL A 246 30.52 2.08 -25.44
CA VAL A 246 30.82 3.53 -25.30
C VAL A 246 29.57 4.42 -25.35
N ASP A 247 28.54 4.00 -26.10
CA ASP A 247 27.28 4.74 -26.27
C ASP A 247 26.22 4.39 -25.23
N GLN A 248 26.48 3.43 -24.33
CA GLN A 248 25.55 3.07 -23.28
C GLN A 248 25.39 4.24 -22.30
N LYS A 249 24.13 4.52 -21.94
CA LYS A 249 23.79 5.54 -20.96
C LYS A 249 24.51 5.29 -19.63
N GLY A 250 25.16 6.33 -19.12
CA GLY A 250 25.77 6.33 -17.79
C GLY A 250 27.18 5.74 -17.74
N VAL A 251 27.73 5.26 -18.86
CA VAL A 251 29.13 4.79 -18.92
C VAL A 251 30.08 5.94 -18.61
N VAL A 252 31.04 5.66 -17.75
CA VAL A 252 32.07 6.62 -17.34
C VAL A 252 33.23 6.52 -18.33
N VAL A 253 33.46 7.61 -19.05
CA VAL A 253 34.46 7.71 -20.14
C VAL A 253 35.78 8.33 -19.70
N ASP A 254 35.88 8.80 -18.45
CA ASP A 254 37.10 9.39 -17.90
C ASP A 254 37.52 8.68 -16.61
N ASN A 255 38.83 8.53 -16.39
CA ASN A 255 39.40 7.84 -15.23
C ASN A 255 39.33 8.70 -13.94
N LEU A 256 38.13 9.14 -13.58
CA LEU A 256 37.84 9.98 -12.41
C LEU A 256 37.72 9.12 -11.14
N GLY A 257 38.85 8.61 -10.65
CA GLY A 257 39.15 8.17 -9.27
C GLY A 257 38.24 7.17 -8.53
N SER A 258 37.05 6.85 -9.04
CA SER A 258 36.03 5.99 -8.40
C SER A 258 35.57 4.86 -9.31
N CYS A 259 36.17 4.73 -10.51
CA CYS A 259 35.95 3.67 -11.47
C CYS A 259 37.33 3.04 -11.77
N PRO A 260 37.41 1.71 -12.00
CA PRO A 260 38.70 1.02 -12.13
C PRO A 260 39.44 1.32 -13.44
N GLY A 261 38.75 1.92 -14.42
CA GLY A 261 39.31 2.35 -15.68
C GLY A 261 38.24 2.92 -16.61
N GLU A 262 38.70 3.38 -17.77
CA GLU A 262 37.83 3.88 -18.86
C GLU A 262 36.87 2.78 -19.31
N PHE A 263 35.58 3.10 -19.45
CA PHE A 263 34.52 2.17 -19.87
C PHE A 263 34.32 0.93 -18.96
N LEU A 264 34.96 0.83 -17.80
CA LEU A 264 34.79 -0.28 -16.86
C LEU A 264 33.70 -0.02 -15.82
N CYS A 265 32.98 1.08 -15.95
CA CYS A 265 32.06 1.59 -14.94
C CYS A 265 30.88 2.29 -15.61
N ALA A 266 29.67 2.05 -15.11
CA ALA A 266 28.47 2.76 -15.51
C ALA A 266 27.69 3.21 -14.26
N ARG A 267 27.16 4.44 -14.27
CA ARG A 267 26.33 5.00 -13.21
C ARG A 267 25.05 5.57 -13.79
N ASP A 268 23.93 5.24 -13.16
CA ASP A 268 22.63 5.80 -13.52
C ASP A 268 21.79 5.96 -12.25
N GLY A 269 20.76 6.77 -12.33
CA GLY A 269 19.90 7.02 -11.18
C GLY A 269 18.71 7.89 -11.55
N PHE A 270 17.74 7.90 -10.66
CA PHE A 270 16.58 8.76 -10.78
C PHE A 270 16.01 9.09 -9.41
N ASP A 271 15.28 10.20 -9.36
CA ASP A 271 14.43 10.58 -8.24
C ASP A 271 13.06 10.95 -8.83
N ALA A 272 12.05 10.16 -8.51
CA ALA A 272 10.74 10.27 -9.12
C ALA A 272 9.62 10.02 -8.11
N SER A 273 8.49 10.67 -8.36
CA SER A 273 7.28 10.46 -7.56
C SER A 273 6.04 10.53 -8.43
N ALA A 274 5.01 9.81 -8.02
CA ALA A 274 3.69 9.83 -8.64
C ALA A 274 2.63 10.05 -7.57
N PHE A 275 1.64 10.90 -7.86
CA PHE A 275 0.47 11.09 -7.00
C PHE A 275 -0.79 10.95 -7.84
N GLY A 276 -1.82 10.33 -7.28
CA GLY A 276 -3.10 10.21 -7.94
C GLY A 276 -4.10 9.37 -7.16
N THR A 277 -5.23 9.11 -7.81
CA THR A 277 -6.23 8.18 -7.29
C THR A 277 -5.69 6.76 -7.33
N GLY A 278 -5.91 6.03 -6.25
CA GLY A 278 -5.76 4.59 -6.24
C GLY A 278 -7.05 3.90 -6.67
N ASP A 279 -7.18 2.65 -6.25
CA ASP A 279 -8.36 1.85 -6.54
C ASP A 279 -9.55 2.20 -5.65
N VAL A 280 -10.73 1.90 -6.16
CA VAL A 280 -11.99 2.00 -5.41
C VAL A 280 -12.30 0.66 -4.78
N TYR A 281 -12.66 0.67 -3.51
CA TYR A 281 -13.04 -0.53 -2.77
C TYR A 281 -14.53 -0.48 -2.46
N LEU A 282 -15.26 -1.50 -2.90
CA LEU A 282 -16.64 -1.72 -2.50
C LEU A 282 -16.65 -2.90 -1.52
N ARG A 283 -17.28 -2.73 -0.38
CA ARG A 283 -17.41 -3.80 0.61
C ARG A 283 -18.86 -4.01 0.99
N THR A 284 -19.21 -5.27 1.18
CA THR A 284 -20.48 -5.70 1.77
C THR A 284 -20.18 -6.63 2.91
N LYS A 285 -20.84 -6.44 4.05
CA LYS A 285 -20.69 -7.29 5.24
C LYS A 285 -22.06 -7.76 5.69
N TRP A 286 -22.18 -9.04 5.99
CA TRP A 286 -23.39 -9.69 6.44
C TRP A 286 -23.13 -10.42 7.76
N HIS A 287 -23.76 -9.95 8.83
CA HIS A 287 -23.79 -10.63 10.11
C HIS A 287 -24.70 -11.85 10.04
N LEU A 288 -24.13 -13.04 10.19
CA LEU A 288 -24.85 -14.31 10.11
C LEU A 288 -25.57 -14.65 11.41
N GLY A 289 -24.95 -14.31 12.54
CA GLY A 289 -25.56 -14.53 13.85
C GLY A 289 -24.56 -14.59 15.00
N ASN A 290 -25.13 -14.73 16.19
CA ASN A 290 -24.39 -14.83 17.44
C ASN A 290 -24.44 -16.28 17.95
N PHE A 291 -23.29 -16.91 18.08
CA PHE A 291 -23.16 -18.24 18.67
C PHE A 291 -22.52 -18.15 20.05
N ALA A 292 -22.64 -19.23 20.83
CA ALA A 292 -22.06 -19.30 22.17
C ALA A 292 -20.55 -19.02 22.14
N TRP A 293 -19.86 -19.56 21.13
CA TRP A 293 -18.40 -19.47 20.97
C TRP A 293 -17.93 -18.20 20.23
N ALA A 294 -18.68 -17.69 19.25
CA ALA A 294 -18.35 -16.44 18.54
C ALA A 294 -19.57 -15.82 17.86
N ASN A 295 -19.47 -14.54 17.54
CA ASN A 295 -20.31 -13.88 16.56
C ASN A 295 -19.67 -14.07 15.18
N VAL A 296 -20.48 -14.35 14.16
CA VAL A 296 -19.99 -14.73 12.83
C VAL A 296 -20.54 -13.77 11.78
N ALA A 297 -19.68 -13.31 10.88
CA ALA A 297 -20.06 -12.54 9.70
C ALA A 297 -19.30 -13.02 8.47
N LEU A 298 -19.90 -12.79 7.30
CA LEU A 298 -19.22 -12.84 6.02
C LEU A 298 -19.03 -11.42 5.51
N ALA A 299 -17.90 -11.15 4.87
CA ALA A 299 -17.72 -9.93 4.12
C ALA A 299 -17.15 -10.24 2.74
N GLN A 300 -17.38 -9.31 1.82
CA GLN A 300 -16.82 -9.31 0.49
C GLN A 300 -16.21 -7.94 0.26
N VAL A 301 -14.97 -7.90 -0.21
CA VAL A 301 -14.32 -6.68 -0.69
C VAL A 301 -14.02 -6.85 -2.18
N THR A 302 -14.61 -5.99 -2.99
CA THR A 302 -14.33 -5.88 -4.42
C THR A 302 -13.47 -4.65 -4.66
N THR A 303 -12.27 -4.83 -5.19
CA THR A 303 -11.37 -3.76 -5.61
C THR A 303 -11.52 -3.53 -7.11
N LEU A 304 -11.91 -2.31 -7.47
CA LEU A 304 -12.07 -1.87 -8.86
C LEU A 304 -10.78 -1.15 -9.31
N PRO A 305 -10.15 -1.57 -10.42
CA PRO A 305 -8.84 -1.07 -10.86
C PRO A 305 -8.98 0.32 -11.52
N THR A 306 -9.25 1.34 -10.71
CA THR A 306 -9.37 2.73 -11.16
C THR A 306 -8.07 3.51 -11.03
N GLY A 307 -7.14 3.02 -10.20
CA GLY A 307 -5.84 3.64 -10.01
C GLY A 307 -4.89 3.32 -11.15
N ARG A 308 -3.94 4.21 -11.42
CA ARG A 308 -2.99 4.02 -12.52
C ARG A 308 -1.88 3.04 -12.12
N ALA A 309 -2.00 1.79 -12.57
CA ALA A 309 -1.05 0.72 -12.25
C ALA A 309 0.39 1.00 -12.73
N ALA A 310 0.55 1.67 -13.86
CA ALA A 310 1.87 2.03 -14.40
C ALA A 310 2.68 2.95 -13.46
N ASP A 311 2.01 3.68 -12.58
CA ASP A 311 2.65 4.51 -11.55
C ASP A 311 2.64 3.91 -10.16
N LEU A 312 2.33 2.62 -10.05
CA LEU A 312 2.18 1.93 -8.77
C LEU A 312 1.09 2.57 -7.90
N LEU A 313 0.04 3.16 -8.50
CA LEU A 313 -1.07 3.79 -7.75
C LEU A 313 -2.30 2.89 -7.61
N GLY A 314 -2.53 1.96 -8.54
CA GLY A 314 -3.65 1.01 -8.54
C GLY A 314 -3.22 -0.39 -8.99
N PHE A 315 -4.04 -1.40 -8.75
CA PHE A 315 -3.87 -2.73 -9.32
C PHE A 315 -4.31 -2.71 -10.78
N HIS A 316 -3.73 -3.59 -11.60
CA HIS A 316 -4.09 -3.68 -13.01
C HIS A 316 -5.43 -4.40 -13.22
N ASP A 317 -5.71 -5.37 -12.36
CA ASP A 317 -6.84 -6.27 -12.46
C ASP A 317 -7.78 -6.11 -11.25
N PRO A 318 -9.10 -6.32 -11.42
CA PRO A 318 -10.02 -6.35 -10.30
C PRO A 318 -9.69 -7.50 -9.35
N THR A 319 -9.94 -7.29 -8.06
CA THR A 319 -9.75 -8.29 -7.02
C THR A 319 -11.05 -8.51 -6.25
N LEU A 320 -11.42 -9.77 -6.02
CA LEU A 320 -12.55 -10.15 -5.17
C LEU A 320 -12.02 -10.87 -3.93
N THR A 321 -12.26 -10.32 -2.75
CA THR A 321 -11.79 -10.89 -1.48
C THR A 321 -12.97 -11.20 -0.57
N PRO A 322 -13.51 -12.44 -0.59
CA PRO A 322 -14.38 -12.94 0.47
C PRO A 322 -13.60 -13.04 1.80
N TRP A 323 -14.32 -12.80 2.89
CA TRP A 323 -13.85 -12.87 4.27
C TRP A 323 -14.86 -13.60 5.14
N LEU A 324 -14.36 -14.48 6.01
CA LEU A 324 -15.03 -14.96 7.21
C LEU A 324 -14.51 -14.18 8.41
N ILE A 325 -15.42 -13.62 9.21
CA ILE A 325 -15.10 -12.80 10.37
C ILE A 325 -15.72 -13.45 11.60
N LEU A 326 -14.89 -13.68 12.61
CA LEU A 326 -15.26 -14.22 13.91
C LEU A 326 -14.85 -13.20 14.98
N SER A 327 -15.76 -12.84 15.89
CA SER A 327 -15.39 -12.02 17.05
C SER A 327 -16.27 -12.34 18.26
N LYS A 328 -15.78 -12.07 19.47
CA LYS A 328 -16.57 -12.29 20.68
C LYS A 328 -16.23 -11.27 21.76
N GLN A 329 -17.23 -10.57 22.28
CA GLN A 329 -17.05 -9.74 23.47
C GLN A 329 -17.02 -10.62 24.73
N LEU A 330 -15.91 -10.56 25.47
CA LEU A 330 -15.64 -11.28 26.71
C LEU A 330 -15.25 -10.27 27.80
N GLY A 331 -16.24 -9.69 28.49
CA GLY A 331 -15.99 -8.60 29.44
C GLY A 331 -15.41 -7.39 28.73
N ASN A 332 -14.20 -6.96 29.10
CA ASN A 332 -13.50 -5.84 28.46
C ASN A 332 -12.61 -6.25 27.28
N TRP A 333 -12.57 -7.54 26.93
CA TRP A 333 -11.77 -8.06 25.82
C TRP A 333 -12.66 -8.42 24.62
N GLU A 334 -12.15 -8.21 23.42
CA GLU A 334 -12.79 -8.64 22.18
C GLU A 334 -11.78 -9.37 21.28
N PRO A 335 -11.53 -10.67 21.50
CA PRO A 335 -10.79 -11.49 20.54
C PRO A 335 -11.51 -11.57 19.20
N HIS A 336 -10.74 -11.59 18.12
CA HIS A 336 -11.25 -11.65 16.76
C HIS A 336 -10.31 -12.41 15.80
N LEU A 337 -10.91 -12.97 14.75
CA LEU A 337 -10.24 -13.69 13.68
C LEU A 337 -10.93 -13.40 12.34
N ASN A 338 -10.15 -12.90 11.38
CA ASN A 338 -10.56 -12.70 10.00
C ASN A 338 -9.78 -13.66 9.11
N LEU A 339 -10.49 -14.37 8.22
CA LEU A 339 -9.90 -15.27 7.23
C LEU A 339 -10.42 -14.87 5.86
N GLY A 340 -9.53 -14.59 4.92
CA GLY A 340 -9.86 -14.11 3.59
C GLY A 340 -9.04 -14.77 2.50
N TYR A 341 -9.55 -14.69 1.27
CA TYR A 341 -8.85 -15.19 0.10
C TYR A 341 -9.04 -14.24 -1.08
N ALA A 342 -7.97 -13.58 -1.51
CA ALA A 342 -8.00 -12.60 -2.59
C ALA A 342 -7.95 -13.31 -3.95
N LEU A 343 -9.08 -13.32 -4.66
CA LEU A 343 -9.23 -13.86 -6.00
C LEU A 343 -8.86 -12.78 -7.03
N ARG A 344 -7.88 -13.07 -7.87
CA ARG A 344 -7.42 -12.18 -8.95
C ARG A 344 -7.55 -12.83 -10.32
N SER A 345 -7.57 -12.01 -11.37
CA SER A 345 -7.71 -12.44 -12.77
C SER A 345 -6.65 -13.47 -13.20
N ARG A 346 -5.44 -13.33 -12.65
CA ARG A 346 -4.35 -14.27 -12.80
C ARG A 346 -4.27 -15.13 -11.53
N ARG A 347 -4.22 -16.45 -11.69
CA ARG A 347 -4.23 -17.37 -10.55
C ARG A 347 -2.95 -17.21 -9.68
N ASP A 348 -1.84 -16.74 -10.28
CA ASP A 348 -0.43 -16.56 -9.81
C ASP A 348 -0.21 -15.38 -8.89
N VAL A 349 -1.30 -14.71 -8.54
CA VAL A 349 -1.31 -13.58 -7.61
C VAL A 349 -2.49 -13.67 -6.65
N SER A 350 -3.15 -14.83 -6.57
CA SER A 350 -4.19 -15.09 -5.57
C SER A 350 -3.55 -15.39 -4.22
N GLN A 351 -4.15 -14.87 -3.15
CA GLN A 351 -3.47 -14.81 -1.86
C GLN A 351 -4.44 -15.12 -0.72
N ALA A 352 -4.06 -16.03 0.16
CA ALA A 352 -4.74 -16.24 1.43
C ALA A 352 -4.33 -15.14 2.43
N GLN A 353 -5.29 -14.59 3.16
CA GLN A 353 -5.07 -13.49 4.10
C GLN A 353 -5.73 -13.80 5.43
N TRP A 354 -5.09 -13.44 6.53
CA TRP A 354 -5.69 -13.60 7.85
C TRP A 354 -5.26 -12.50 8.80
N VAL A 355 -6.14 -12.19 9.75
CA VAL A 355 -5.87 -11.27 10.86
C VAL A 355 -6.41 -11.91 12.13
N ALA A 356 -5.56 -12.06 13.15
CA ALA A 356 -5.95 -12.61 14.44
C ALA A 356 -5.44 -11.69 15.55
N GLY A 357 -6.30 -11.36 16.50
CA GLY A 357 -5.95 -10.35 17.49
C GLY A 357 -6.98 -10.21 18.59
N THR A 358 -6.78 -9.19 19.40
CA THR A 358 -7.74 -8.82 20.43
C THR A 358 -7.71 -7.33 20.73
N ASP A 359 -8.89 -6.81 21.07
CA ASP A 359 -9.06 -5.47 21.58
C ASP A 359 -9.31 -5.49 23.09
N TRP A 360 -8.70 -4.57 23.82
CA TRP A 360 -8.93 -4.37 25.24
C TRP A 360 -9.49 -2.97 25.50
N MET A 361 -10.73 -2.92 26.00
CA MET A 361 -11.36 -1.70 26.47
C MET A 361 -10.76 -1.29 27.82
N ALA A 362 -9.63 -0.57 27.78
CA ALA A 362 -8.95 -0.05 28.95
C ALA A 362 -9.78 1.01 29.70
N ALA A 363 -10.57 1.79 28.95
CA ALA A 363 -11.58 2.71 29.48
C ALA A 363 -12.72 2.88 28.46
N PRO A 364 -13.89 3.42 28.84
CA PRO A 364 -14.99 3.68 27.89
C PRO A 364 -14.62 4.59 26.71
N TRP A 365 -13.55 5.38 26.85
CA TRP A 365 -13.01 6.28 25.84
C TRP A 365 -11.70 5.78 25.20
N LEU A 366 -11.13 4.65 25.66
CA LEU A 366 -9.84 4.13 25.21
C LEU A 366 -9.88 2.61 24.99
N THR A 367 -9.56 2.19 23.77
CA THR A 367 -9.34 0.80 23.40
C THR A 367 -7.90 0.62 22.95
N LEU A 368 -7.24 -0.43 23.41
CA LEU A 368 -5.92 -0.86 22.92
C LEU A 368 -6.10 -2.12 22.07
N ALA A 369 -5.35 -2.24 20.98
CA ALA A 369 -5.46 -3.35 20.03
C ALA A 369 -4.09 -3.97 19.78
N ALA A 370 -4.07 -5.30 19.69
CA ALA A 370 -2.90 -6.08 19.30
C ALA A 370 -3.31 -7.19 18.32
N ASP A 371 -2.81 -7.09 17.10
CA ASP A 371 -3.17 -7.96 15.99
C ASP A 371 -1.92 -8.60 15.38
N VAL A 372 -2.09 -9.77 14.78
CA VAL A 372 -1.12 -10.39 13.86
C VAL A 372 -1.83 -10.59 12.53
N LEU A 373 -1.17 -10.18 11.45
CA LEU A 373 -1.68 -10.23 10.09
C LEU A 373 -0.74 -11.10 9.25
N GLY A 374 -1.30 -11.96 8.43
CA GLY A 374 -0.56 -12.81 7.53
C GLY A 374 -1.12 -12.79 6.11
N PHE A 375 -0.22 -12.82 5.14
CA PHE A 375 -0.54 -12.90 3.72
C PHE A 375 0.30 -14.04 3.12
N HIS A 376 -0.36 -15.05 2.55
CA HIS A 376 0.29 -16.22 1.95
C HIS A 376 -0.05 -16.31 0.46
N ASP A 377 0.98 -16.29 -0.39
CA ASP A 377 0.82 -16.51 -1.83
C ASP A 377 0.83 -18.01 -2.14
N ASP A 378 -0.15 -18.47 -2.92
CA ASP A 378 -0.37 -19.89 -3.19
C ASP A 378 0.68 -20.49 -4.13
N TRP A 379 1.29 -19.69 -5.02
CA TRP A 379 2.14 -20.22 -6.09
C TRP A 379 3.65 -20.07 -5.92
N ARG A 380 4.09 -19.42 -4.83
CA ARG A 380 5.48 -19.42 -4.35
C ARG A 380 6.51 -19.21 -5.45
N ASP A 381 6.39 -18.10 -6.18
CA ASP A 381 7.37 -17.69 -7.18
C ASP A 381 8.67 -17.14 -6.54
N GLY A 382 8.75 -17.17 -5.21
CA GLY A 382 9.94 -16.96 -4.40
C GLY A 382 10.07 -15.56 -3.82
N VAL A 383 9.04 -14.72 -3.95
CA VAL A 383 9.04 -13.33 -3.48
C VAL A 383 7.70 -12.96 -2.86
N ASN A 384 7.69 -12.52 -1.59
CA ASN A 384 6.48 -12.25 -0.81
C ASN A 384 5.60 -13.51 -0.57
N ASP A 385 6.19 -14.71 -0.52
CA ASP A 385 5.46 -15.97 -0.37
C ASP A 385 4.67 -16.01 0.96
N ASN A 386 5.24 -15.46 2.01
CA ASN A 386 4.66 -15.41 3.34
C ASN A 386 5.02 -14.10 4.04
N VAL A 387 4.07 -13.17 4.15
CA VAL A 387 4.27 -11.89 4.83
C VAL A 387 3.53 -11.93 6.15
N ILE A 388 4.26 -11.84 7.27
CA ILE A 388 3.67 -11.81 8.62
C ILE A 388 4.05 -10.52 9.33
N GLN A 389 3.06 -9.85 9.92
CA GLN A 389 3.20 -8.57 10.61
C GLN A 389 2.46 -8.60 11.93
N SER A 390 3.01 -7.95 12.95
CA SER A 390 2.28 -7.59 14.17
C SER A 390 1.81 -6.14 14.05
N ALA A 391 0.64 -5.84 14.57
CA ALA A 391 0.15 -4.47 14.69
C ALA A 391 -0.22 -4.17 16.14
N LEU A 392 0.25 -3.04 16.64
CA LEU A 392 -0.12 -2.50 17.93
C LEU A 392 -0.76 -1.15 17.73
N GLY A 393 -1.85 -0.87 18.42
CA GLY A 393 -2.45 0.44 18.33
C GLY A 393 -3.51 0.73 19.37
N PHE A 394 -4.18 1.85 19.16
CA PHE A 394 -5.22 2.35 20.05
C PHE A 394 -6.34 3.00 19.26
N LYS A 395 -7.52 3.05 19.88
CA LYS A 395 -8.63 3.93 19.51
C LYS A 395 -9.04 4.76 20.70
N LEU A 396 -9.34 6.02 20.46
CA LEU A 396 -9.84 6.95 21.46
C LEU A 396 -11.11 7.65 20.98
N ASN A 397 -12.08 7.79 21.87
CA ASN A 397 -13.30 8.59 21.66
C ASN A 397 -13.14 9.91 22.42
N PRO A 398 -12.61 10.97 21.76
CA PRO A 398 -12.26 12.20 22.47
C PRO A 398 -13.51 13.01 22.82
N PHE A 399 -14.54 12.99 21.97
CA PHE A 399 -15.81 13.67 22.20
C PHE A 399 -16.89 13.16 21.23
N GLY A 400 -18.15 13.15 21.68
CA GLY A 400 -19.30 12.80 20.86
C GLY A 400 -19.13 11.47 20.12
N GLN A 401 -19.36 11.49 18.80
CA GLN A 401 -19.25 10.33 17.92
C GLN A 401 -17.94 10.29 17.11
N TRP A 402 -16.94 11.07 17.51
CA TRP A 402 -15.62 11.01 16.88
C TRP A 402 -14.81 9.88 17.49
N VAL A 403 -14.05 9.19 16.64
CA VAL A 403 -13.01 8.25 17.07
C VAL A 403 -11.74 8.54 16.31
N ALA A 404 -10.65 8.72 17.04
CA ALA A 404 -9.31 8.75 16.46
C ALA A 404 -8.60 7.44 16.78
N ALA A 405 -7.80 6.96 15.83
CA ALA A 405 -7.02 5.75 16.00
C ALA A 405 -5.59 5.95 15.51
N GLY A 406 -4.67 5.22 16.11
CA GLY A 406 -3.29 5.13 15.66
C GLY A 406 -2.81 3.69 15.78
N ASN A 407 -2.06 3.22 14.80
CA ASN A 407 -1.37 1.93 14.90
C ASN A 407 0.01 1.96 14.25
N VAL A 408 0.85 1.06 14.73
CA VAL A 408 2.16 0.74 14.17
C VAL A 408 2.16 -0.73 13.79
N GLN A 409 2.67 -1.04 12.60
CA GLN A 409 2.85 -2.42 12.15
C GLN A 409 4.35 -2.71 12.04
N LEU A 410 4.75 -3.87 12.54
CA LEU A 410 6.13 -4.32 12.61
C LEU A 410 6.24 -5.68 11.91
N PRO A 411 7.25 -5.90 11.06
CA PRO A 411 7.44 -7.18 10.40
C PRO A 411 7.86 -8.26 11.41
N LEU A 412 7.19 -9.41 11.38
CA LEU A 412 7.55 -10.59 12.18
C LEU A 412 8.47 -11.56 11.41
N ASN A 413 8.62 -11.34 10.11
CA ASN A 413 9.55 -12.05 9.24
C ASN A 413 10.10 -11.12 8.16
N ARG A 414 11.02 -11.64 7.33
CA ARG A 414 11.79 -10.84 6.35
C ARG A 414 11.54 -11.21 4.88
N ASP A 415 10.60 -12.13 4.64
CA ASP A 415 10.20 -12.53 3.30
C ASP A 415 9.54 -11.34 2.59
N GLY A 416 9.95 -11.13 1.34
CA GLY A 416 9.37 -10.10 0.51
C GLY A 416 9.97 -8.71 0.65
N LEU A 417 9.28 -7.73 0.07
CA LEU A 417 9.58 -6.31 0.17
C LEU A 417 8.95 -5.74 1.45
N ARG A 418 9.78 -5.35 2.43
CA ARG A 418 9.35 -5.04 3.80
C ARG A 418 9.80 -3.67 4.28
N ALA A 419 8.90 -3.00 5.00
CA ALA A 419 9.18 -1.83 5.82
C ALA A 419 9.55 -2.28 7.23
N ASP A 420 10.52 -1.62 7.87
CA ASP A 420 10.84 -1.89 9.27
C ASP A 420 9.69 -1.48 10.21
N VAL A 421 8.92 -0.47 9.80
CA VAL A 421 7.75 0.02 10.51
C VAL A 421 6.76 0.69 9.56
N ILE A 422 5.47 0.41 9.74
CA ILE A 422 4.36 1.08 9.04
C ILE A 422 3.57 1.88 10.06
N TYR A 423 3.26 3.13 9.75
CA TYR A 423 2.47 4.01 10.61
C TYR A 423 1.12 4.28 9.99
N SER A 424 0.07 4.19 10.79
CA SER A 424 -1.28 4.54 10.35
C SER A 424 -2.00 5.38 11.40
N VAL A 425 -2.73 6.38 10.92
CA VAL A 425 -3.66 7.18 11.72
C VAL A 425 -5.03 7.18 11.05
N GLN A 426 -6.09 7.17 11.85
CA GLN A 426 -7.46 7.14 11.35
C GLN A 426 -8.34 8.08 12.16
N LEU A 427 -9.36 8.63 11.51
CA LEU A 427 -10.39 9.44 12.10
C LEU A 427 -11.74 8.96 11.57
N GLU A 428 -12.66 8.63 12.46
CA GLU A 428 -13.99 8.13 12.15
C GLU A 428 -15.05 9.01 12.81
N TYR A 429 -16.17 9.17 12.13
CA TYR A 429 -17.37 9.82 12.64
C TYR A 429 -18.60 9.00 12.25
N ALA A 430 -19.39 8.59 13.25
CA ALA A 430 -20.65 7.86 13.05
C ALA A 430 -21.86 8.71 13.42
N PHE A 431 -22.96 8.58 12.69
CA PHE A 431 -24.22 9.28 12.98
C PHE A 431 -25.46 8.53 12.51
#